data_AF-A0A964P3V7-F1
#
_entry.id   AF-A0A964P3V7-F1
#
_cell.length_a   1.000
_cell.length_b   1.000
_cell.length_c   1.000
_cell.angle_alpha   90.00
_cell.angle_beta   90.00
_cell.angle_gamma   90.00
#
_symmetry.space_group_name_H-M   'P 1'
#
loop_
_entity.id
_entity.type
_entity.pdbx_description
1 polymer ?
#
loop_
_entity_poly.entity_id
_entity_poly.type
_entity_poly.pdbx_seq_one_letter_code
_entity_poly.pdbx_strand_id
1 'polypeptide(L)'
;MRHRFSRLAAVLTLLAMGLSPTARVVAADTLPVVSIRASDRTASEPGTNPGAFTVTRTGDTRTSLTVGYTVSGTATTGVDYTALSGSVVIPAGARTATILVTPLDDLTIERPETVVVALATSLPYTIGTPSAAIIRVQDNDGRERRETEDERPGWGRGDDNHEHFGPPGLGCRATDSCKDDDDDRVLSAVGSRHQDKDDAPSAHGRGREQSRGRR
;
A
#
# COMPACT_ATOMS: atom_id res chain seq x y z
N MET A 1 57.03 -84.46 55.75
CA MET A 1 56.65 -83.15 56.30
C MET A 1 56.17 -82.27 55.16
N ARG A 2 54.86 -81.96 55.14
CA ARG A 2 54.23 -81.08 54.15
C ARG A 2 54.36 -79.65 54.64
N HIS A 3 54.77 -78.69 53.82
CA HIS A 3 54.21 -77.34 53.90
C HIS A 3 54.17 -76.72 52.49
N ARG A 4 52.96 -76.66 51.95
CA ARG A 4 52.58 -75.85 50.80
C ARG A 4 52.38 -74.42 51.30
N PHE A 5 53.06 -73.44 50.72
CA PHE A 5 52.66 -72.05 50.88
C PHE A 5 52.01 -71.56 49.58
N SER A 6 50.69 -71.43 49.69
CA SER A 6 49.76 -70.97 48.67
C SER A 6 49.99 -69.48 48.40
N ARG A 7 50.17 -69.12 47.13
CA ARG A 7 50.17 -67.72 46.70
C ARG A 7 48.74 -67.19 46.81
N LEU A 8 48.45 -66.34 47.80
CA LEU A 8 47.24 -65.53 47.80
C LEU A 8 47.38 -64.44 46.74
N ALA A 9 46.59 -64.54 45.67
CA ALA A 9 46.27 -63.39 44.84
C ALA A 9 45.06 -62.69 45.47
N ALA A 10 45.27 -61.50 46.03
CA ALA A 10 44.18 -60.64 46.46
C ALA A 10 43.50 -60.08 45.21
N VAL A 11 42.27 -60.53 44.95
CA VAL A 11 41.39 -59.95 43.93
C VAL A 11 40.82 -58.65 44.52
N LEU A 12 41.40 -57.52 44.14
CA LEU A 12 40.89 -56.19 44.46
C LEU A 12 39.75 -55.86 43.51
N THR A 13 38.51 -56.10 43.94
CA THR A 13 37.31 -55.72 43.17
C THR A 13 37.05 -54.22 43.36
N LEU A 14 37.43 -53.42 42.37
CA LEU A 14 37.08 -52.00 42.32
C LEU A 14 35.61 -51.87 41.89
N LEU A 15 34.70 -51.57 42.82
CA LEU A 15 33.30 -51.25 42.50
C LEU A 15 33.24 -49.85 41.89
N ALA A 16 33.27 -49.77 40.55
CA ALA A 16 33.01 -48.52 39.84
C ALA A 16 31.53 -48.13 40.03
N MET A 17 31.26 -47.24 40.99
CA MET A 17 29.98 -46.55 41.08
C MET A 17 29.84 -45.67 39.84
N GLY A 18 29.09 -46.16 38.85
CA GLY A 18 28.88 -45.48 37.57
C GLY A 18 28.17 -44.14 37.75
N LEU A 19 28.94 -43.06 37.87
CA LEU A 19 28.47 -41.76 37.44
C LEU A 19 28.55 -41.75 35.92
N SER A 20 27.44 -42.08 35.25
CA SER A 20 27.24 -41.62 33.88
C SER A 20 26.95 -40.12 33.97
N PRO A 21 27.85 -39.21 33.57
CA PRO A 21 27.45 -37.85 33.34
C PRO A 21 26.41 -37.90 32.21
N THR A 22 25.14 -37.64 32.52
CA THR A 22 24.21 -37.23 31.48
C THR A 22 24.68 -35.87 31.03
N ALA A 23 25.60 -35.83 30.06
CA ALA A 23 25.96 -34.63 29.35
C ALA A 23 24.65 -34.11 28.74
N ARG A 24 24.04 -33.12 29.40
CA ARG A 24 22.92 -32.39 28.84
C ARG A 24 23.49 -31.72 27.61
N VAL A 25 23.14 -32.24 26.43
CA VAL A 25 23.36 -31.54 25.18
C VAL A 25 22.53 -30.26 25.30
N VAL A 26 23.18 -29.17 25.70
CA VAL A 26 22.66 -27.84 25.45
C VAL A 26 22.69 -27.74 23.93
N ALA A 27 21.53 -27.81 23.30
CA ALA A 27 21.43 -27.50 21.88
C ALA A 27 22.18 -26.17 21.68
N ALA A 28 23.14 -26.13 20.75
CA ALA A 28 23.72 -24.85 20.34
C ALA A 28 22.54 -23.95 20.01
N ASP A 29 22.37 -22.88 20.78
CA ASP A 29 21.17 -22.05 20.70
C ASP A 29 21.21 -21.34 19.35
N THR A 30 20.50 -21.92 18.38
CA THR A 30 20.35 -21.30 17.06
C THR A 30 19.63 -19.98 17.29
N LEU A 31 20.29 -18.87 16.98
CA LEU A 31 19.73 -17.54 17.18
C LEU A 31 18.31 -17.46 16.59
N PRO A 32 17.36 -16.80 17.27
CA PRO A 32 16.05 -16.51 16.71
C PRO A 32 16.16 -15.88 15.32
N VAL A 33 15.25 -16.25 14.42
CA VAL A 33 15.14 -15.64 13.09
C VAL A 33 13.97 -14.66 13.11
N VAL A 34 14.21 -13.42 12.68
CA VAL A 34 13.22 -12.35 12.69
C VAL A 34 12.83 -11.95 11.26
N SER A 35 11.53 -11.85 11.00
CA SER A 35 10.97 -11.35 9.75
C SER A 35 9.89 -10.30 10.02
N ILE A 36 9.54 -9.53 8.99
CA ILE A 36 8.54 -8.46 9.06
C ILE A 36 7.55 -8.58 7.90
N ARG A 37 6.30 -8.20 8.17
CA ARG A 37 5.29 -7.93 7.15
C ARG A 37 4.48 -6.70 7.53
N ALA A 38 3.85 -6.06 6.56
CA ALA A 38 2.75 -5.14 6.83
C ALA A 38 1.48 -5.96 7.09
N SER A 39 1.01 -5.97 8.33
CA SER A 39 -0.23 -6.64 8.76
C SER A 39 -1.46 -5.78 8.49
N ASP A 40 -1.29 -4.46 8.52
CA ASP A 40 -2.15 -3.50 7.85
C ASP A 40 -1.28 -2.64 6.91
N ARG A 41 -1.64 -2.62 5.62
CA ARG A 41 -0.86 -2.00 4.55
C ARG A 41 -1.27 -0.54 4.31
N THR A 42 -2.32 -0.07 4.97
CA THR A 42 -2.87 1.25 4.77
C THR A 42 -2.92 1.99 6.09
N ALA A 43 -2.46 3.24 6.08
CA ALA A 43 -2.76 4.21 7.12
C ALA A 43 -3.52 5.36 6.45
N SER A 44 -4.45 5.99 7.17
CA SER A 44 -5.22 7.14 6.65
C SER A 44 -5.34 8.24 7.69
N GLU A 45 -5.20 9.48 7.24
CA GLU A 45 -5.53 10.67 8.02
C GLU A 45 -7.03 10.68 8.37
N PRO A 46 -7.42 11.20 9.55
CA PRO A 46 -6.66 12.02 10.49
C PRO A 46 -5.91 11.23 11.60
N GLY A 47 -5.44 10.01 11.31
CA GLY A 47 -4.70 9.18 12.29
C GLY A 47 -5.57 8.18 13.05
N THR A 48 -6.89 8.20 12.85
CA THR A 48 -7.83 7.20 13.40
C THR A 48 -7.70 5.83 12.74
N ASN A 49 -7.02 5.74 11.60
CA ASN A 49 -6.72 4.50 10.89
C ASN A 49 -5.20 4.31 10.76
N PRO A 50 -4.52 3.76 11.79
CA PRO A 50 -3.10 3.52 11.73
C PRO A 50 -2.77 2.29 10.89
N GLY A 51 -1.67 2.36 10.13
CA GLY A 51 -1.08 1.20 9.50
C GLY A 51 -0.28 0.38 10.52
N ALA A 52 -0.04 -0.91 10.23
CA ALA A 52 0.65 -1.80 11.15
C ALA A 52 1.66 -2.71 10.46
N PHE A 53 2.89 -2.75 10.98
CA PHE A 53 3.84 -3.81 10.71
C PHE A 53 3.83 -4.83 11.83
N THR A 54 3.88 -6.12 11.49
CA THR A 54 4.11 -7.20 12.46
C THR A 54 5.49 -7.79 12.26
N VAL A 55 6.32 -7.66 13.29
CA VAL A 55 7.61 -8.33 13.40
C VAL A 55 7.38 -9.68 14.06
N THR A 56 7.95 -10.74 13.49
CA THR A 56 7.78 -12.13 13.93
C THR A 56 9.14 -12.75 14.22
N ARG A 57 9.26 -13.51 15.32
CA ARG A 57 10.42 -14.36 15.60
C ARG A 57 10.08 -15.86 15.56
N THR A 58 11.01 -16.65 15.05
CA THR A 58 11.07 -18.11 15.24
C THR A 58 12.27 -18.47 16.13
N GLY A 59 12.37 -19.71 16.60
CA GLY A 59 13.42 -20.12 17.54
C GLY A 59 13.06 -19.85 19.01
N ASP A 60 14.06 -19.53 19.83
CA ASP A 60 13.89 -19.32 21.28
C ASP A 60 13.00 -18.11 21.60
N THR A 61 12.15 -18.30 22.61
CA THR A 61 11.23 -17.27 23.09
C THR A 61 11.38 -16.96 24.58
N ARG A 62 12.31 -17.62 25.28
CA ARG A 62 12.44 -17.51 26.75
C ARG A 62 12.77 -16.11 27.24
N THR A 63 13.53 -15.35 26.47
CA THR A 63 13.88 -13.95 26.76
C THR A 63 13.14 -13.00 25.83
N SER A 64 12.99 -11.74 26.24
CA SER A 64 12.54 -10.68 25.34
C SER A 64 13.60 -10.42 24.27
N LEU A 65 13.16 -10.03 23.07
CA LEU A 65 14.04 -9.72 21.94
C LEU A 65 13.78 -8.30 21.46
N THR A 66 14.77 -7.41 21.60
CA THR A 66 14.75 -6.08 20.99
C THR A 66 15.25 -6.18 19.55
N VAL A 67 14.41 -5.79 18.61
CA VAL A 67 14.69 -5.82 17.17
C VAL A 67 14.84 -4.39 16.67
N GLY A 68 16.01 -4.05 16.14
CA GLY A 68 16.25 -2.76 15.49
C GLY A 68 15.72 -2.74 14.05
N TYR A 69 15.32 -1.56 13.59
CA TYR A 69 14.90 -1.33 12.21
C TYR A 69 15.25 0.08 11.74
N THR A 70 15.33 0.28 10.43
CA THR A 70 15.42 1.59 9.78
C THR A 70 14.10 1.94 9.09
N VAL A 71 13.87 3.23 8.93
CA VAL A 71 12.67 3.78 8.27
C VAL A 71 13.10 4.58 7.04
N SER A 72 12.40 4.38 5.94
CA SER A 72 12.54 5.13 4.70
C SER A 72 11.18 5.24 4.01
N GLY A 73 11.13 5.76 2.78
CA GLY A 73 9.89 5.95 2.03
C GLY A 73 9.78 7.36 1.49
N THR A 74 8.58 7.74 1.07
CA THR A 74 8.29 9.11 0.62
C THR A 74 7.69 9.96 1.72
N ALA A 75 7.04 9.34 2.72
CA ALA A 75 6.46 10.03 3.85
C ALA A 75 7.54 10.59 4.79
N THR A 76 7.41 11.85 5.15
CA THR A 76 8.22 12.63 6.06
C THR A 76 7.79 12.43 7.52
N THR A 77 8.73 11.96 8.35
CA THR A 77 8.50 11.80 9.79
C THR A 77 8.19 13.13 10.47
N GLY A 78 7.13 13.16 11.29
CA GLY A 78 6.70 14.33 12.04
C GLY A 78 5.88 15.33 11.23
N VAL A 79 5.71 15.09 9.93
CA VAL A 79 4.75 15.79 9.07
C VAL A 79 3.56 14.88 8.82
N ASP A 80 3.75 13.76 8.10
CA ASP A 80 2.63 12.87 7.71
C ASP A 80 2.42 11.68 8.66
N TYR A 81 3.40 11.38 9.54
CA TYR A 81 3.22 10.36 10.58
C TYR A 81 4.09 10.60 11.82
N THR A 82 3.62 10.08 12.96
CA THR A 82 4.36 10.15 14.23
C THR A 82 5.68 9.38 14.14
N ALA A 83 6.75 9.95 14.70
CA ALA A 83 8.07 9.33 14.72
C ALA A 83 8.07 7.91 15.31
N LEU A 84 8.66 6.97 14.58
CA LEU A 84 8.88 5.61 15.03
C LEU A 84 10.15 5.53 15.88
N SER A 85 10.18 4.59 16.82
CA SER A 85 11.27 4.43 17.80
C SER A 85 12.58 3.86 17.22
N GLY A 86 12.57 3.31 16.01
CA GLY A 86 13.72 2.60 15.41
C GLY A 86 13.98 1.21 16.01
N SER A 87 13.18 0.76 16.98
CA SER A 87 13.25 -0.60 17.51
C SER A 87 11.90 -1.08 18.06
N VAL A 88 11.68 -2.38 18.08
CA VAL A 88 10.49 -3.01 18.66
C VAL A 88 10.90 -4.17 19.57
N VAL A 89 10.24 -4.28 20.72
CA VAL A 89 10.48 -5.37 21.68
C VAL A 89 9.45 -6.46 21.48
N ILE A 90 9.90 -7.68 21.20
CA ILE A 90 9.09 -8.89 21.32
C ILE A 90 9.24 -9.40 22.75
N PRO A 91 8.18 -9.38 23.59
CA PRO A 91 8.27 -9.82 24.98
C PRO A 91 8.69 -11.28 25.13
N ALA A 92 9.22 -11.65 26.30
CA ALA A 92 9.45 -13.05 26.65
C ALA A 92 8.14 -13.86 26.51
N GLY A 93 8.23 -15.06 25.96
CA GLY A 93 7.11 -15.93 25.63
C GLY A 93 6.32 -15.54 24.36
N ALA A 94 6.44 -14.29 23.88
CA ALA A 94 5.75 -13.85 22.67
C ALA A 94 6.52 -14.19 21.39
N ARG A 95 5.81 -14.35 20.27
CA ARG A 95 6.42 -14.56 18.94
C ARG A 95 6.39 -13.32 18.07
N THR A 96 5.59 -12.32 18.43
CA THR A 96 5.33 -11.16 17.58
C THR A 96 5.32 -9.87 18.37
N ALA A 97 5.61 -8.78 17.68
CA ALA A 97 5.35 -7.42 18.15
C ALA A 97 4.91 -6.55 16.96
N THR A 98 4.23 -5.44 17.28
CA THR A 98 3.65 -4.54 16.28
C THR A 98 4.36 -3.20 16.30
N ILE A 99 4.61 -2.64 15.12
CA ILE A 99 5.03 -1.26 14.91
C ILE A 99 3.85 -0.56 14.25
N LEU A 100 3.33 0.50 14.87
CA LEU A 100 2.20 1.27 14.35
C LEU A 100 2.70 2.50 13.61
N VAL A 101 2.18 2.73 12.41
CA VAL A 101 2.34 3.98 11.66
C VAL A 101 1.06 4.77 11.88
N THR A 102 1.13 5.82 12.69
CA THR A 102 -0.01 6.69 13.00
C THR A 102 0.12 7.97 12.18
N PRO A 103 -0.76 8.17 11.18
CA PRO A 103 -0.77 9.40 10.39
C PRO A 103 -1.04 10.62 11.25
N LEU A 104 -0.56 11.77 10.78
CA LEU A 104 -0.81 13.08 11.38
C LEU A 104 -1.70 13.85 10.41
N ASP A 105 -2.82 14.36 10.92
CA ASP A 105 -3.77 15.14 10.14
C ASP A 105 -3.22 16.53 9.87
N ASP A 106 -3.34 17.01 8.62
CA ASP A 106 -3.16 18.41 8.31
C ASP A 106 -4.25 18.96 7.37
N LEU A 107 -3.95 19.97 6.54
CA LEU A 107 -4.91 20.61 5.60
C LEU A 107 -4.36 20.63 4.16
N THR A 108 -3.24 19.98 3.92
CA THR A 108 -2.48 19.98 2.69
C THR A 108 -2.95 18.82 1.84
N ILE A 109 -3.38 19.11 0.63
CA ILE A 109 -3.76 18.05 -0.31
C ILE A 109 -2.49 17.40 -0.86
N GLU A 110 -2.33 16.12 -0.60
CA GLU A 110 -1.15 15.34 -0.91
C GLU A 110 -1.46 14.13 -1.77
N ARG A 111 -0.41 13.58 -2.39
CA ARG A 111 -0.53 12.28 -3.06
C ARG A 111 -0.25 11.20 -2.01
N PRO A 112 -0.81 10.00 -2.16
CA PRO A 112 -0.53 8.94 -1.21
C PRO A 112 0.95 8.58 -1.15
N GLU A 113 1.46 8.53 0.07
CA GLU A 113 2.88 8.40 0.38
C GLU A 113 3.19 7.03 1.00
N THR A 114 4.46 6.78 1.31
CA THR A 114 4.90 5.45 1.75
C THR A 114 5.81 5.54 2.96
N VAL A 115 5.61 4.60 3.89
CA VAL A 115 6.53 4.27 4.98
C VAL A 115 7.06 2.87 4.75
N VAL A 116 8.38 2.73 4.68
CA VAL A 116 9.09 1.47 4.50
C VAL A 116 9.90 1.20 5.76
N VAL A 117 9.70 0.02 6.36
CA VAL A 117 10.47 -0.44 7.51
C VAL A 117 11.33 -1.63 7.09
N ALA A 118 12.64 -1.53 7.33
CA ALA A 118 13.61 -2.59 7.07
C ALA A 118 14.28 -3.03 8.38
N LEU A 119 14.30 -4.33 8.65
CA LEU A 119 14.92 -4.88 9.85
C LEU A 119 16.45 -4.72 9.77
N ALA A 120 17.05 -4.28 10.88
CA ALA A 120 18.50 -4.18 11.01
C ALA A 120 19.06 -5.46 11.64
N THR A 121 20.15 -5.97 11.08
CA THR A 121 20.87 -7.13 11.64
C THR A 121 21.53 -6.76 12.97
N SER A 122 21.26 -7.54 14.02
CA SER A 122 21.91 -7.41 15.33
C SER A 122 21.92 -8.74 16.06
N LEU A 123 22.88 -8.95 16.95
CA LEU A 123 22.77 -10.00 17.96
C LEU A 123 21.71 -9.61 19.00
N PRO A 124 20.96 -10.57 19.58
CA PRO A 124 21.11 -12.02 19.46
C PRO A 124 20.14 -12.66 18.45
N TYR A 125 19.93 -12.09 17.26
CA TYR A 125 19.05 -12.66 16.24
C TYR A 125 19.67 -12.64 14.84
N THR A 126 19.00 -13.31 13.90
CA THR A 126 19.31 -13.22 12.46
C THR A 126 18.07 -12.75 11.69
N ILE A 127 18.28 -12.17 10.51
CA ILE A 127 17.19 -11.68 9.67
C ILE A 127 16.74 -12.78 8.70
N GLY A 128 15.45 -13.05 8.71
CA GLY A 128 14.78 -13.92 7.74
C GLY A 128 14.12 -13.15 6.61
N THR A 129 13.23 -13.82 5.89
CA THR A 129 12.45 -13.23 4.79
C THR A 129 10.95 -13.17 5.16
N PRO A 130 10.25 -12.06 4.86
CA PRO A 130 10.76 -10.79 4.36
C PRO A 130 11.56 -10.02 5.43
N SER A 131 12.53 -9.23 5.00
CA SER A 131 13.33 -8.34 5.86
C SER A 131 12.88 -6.88 5.83
N ALA A 132 11.98 -6.52 4.91
CA ALA A 132 11.38 -5.20 4.81
C ALA A 132 9.90 -5.28 4.43
N ALA A 133 9.15 -4.25 4.80
CA ALA A 133 7.73 -4.13 4.49
C ALA A 133 7.37 -2.66 4.22
N ILE A 134 6.25 -2.45 3.52
CA ILE A 134 5.76 -1.13 3.11
C ILE A 134 4.30 -0.92 3.52
N ILE A 135 4.01 0.29 4.00
CA ILE A 135 2.67 0.83 4.26
C ILE A 135 2.48 2.08 3.40
N ARG A 136 1.25 2.27 2.92
CA ARG A 136 0.83 3.48 2.20
C ARG A 136 0.04 4.39 3.14
N VAL A 137 0.40 5.65 3.20
CA VAL A 137 -0.32 6.71 3.93
C VAL A 137 -1.27 7.38 2.95
N GLN A 138 -2.54 7.52 3.33
CA GLN A 138 -3.59 8.14 2.54
C GLN A 138 -4.01 9.45 3.19
N ASP A 139 -3.95 10.50 2.39
CA ASP A 139 -4.50 11.81 2.68
C ASP A 139 -6.05 11.75 2.77
N ASN A 140 -6.63 12.49 3.70
CA ASN A 140 -8.08 12.68 3.86
C ASN A 140 -8.56 14.01 3.29
N ASP A 141 -7.66 14.89 2.85
CA ASP A 141 -7.97 16.17 2.27
C ASP A 141 -8.33 16.05 0.80
N GLY A 142 -9.49 16.61 0.47
CA GLY A 142 -9.92 16.79 -0.90
C GLY A 142 -9.77 18.25 -1.30
N ARG A 143 -9.67 18.52 -2.60
CA ARG A 143 -10.05 19.84 -3.09
C ARG A 143 -11.50 20.01 -2.67
N GLU A 144 -11.77 20.95 -1.77
CA GLU A 144 -13.13 21.35 -1.44
C GLU A 144 -13.80 21.66 -2.77
N ARG A 145 -14.63 20.75 -3.27
CA ARG A 145 -15.60 21.13 -4.29
C ARG A 145 -16.59 21.96 -3.49
N ARG A 146 -16.33 23.26 -3.40
CA ARG A 146 -17.41 24.21 -3.18
C ARG A 146 -18.35 24.01 -4.36
N GLU A 147 -19.28 23.09 -4.20
CA GLU A 147 -20.61 23.28 -4.74
C GLU A 147 -21.10 24.56 -4.09
N THR A 148 -20.80 25.69 -4.74
CA THR A 148 -21.69 26.83 -4.67
C THR A 148 -23.01 26.33 -5.26
N GLU A 149 -23.82 25.63 -4.46
CA GLU A 149 -25.27 25.58 -4.64
C GLU A 149 -25.88 26.96 -4.36
N ASP A 150 -25.26 28.02 -4.90
CA ASP A 150 -25.75 29.39 -4.84
C ASP A 150 -25.81 30.06 -6.22
N GLU A 151 -25.75 29.26 -7.30
CA GLU A 151 -26.17 29.70 -8.64
C GLU A 151 -27.06 28.65 -9.32
N ARG A 152 -28.12 28.24 -8.63
CA ARG A 152 -29.37 27.95 -9.33
C ARG A 152 -30.25 29.19 -9.24
N PRO A 153 -30.23 30.12 -10.22
CA PRO A 153 -31.33 31.07 -10.34
C PRO A 153 -32.59 30.27 -10.64
N GLY A 154 -33.44 30.13 -9.61
CA GLY A 154 -34.77 29.56 -9.74
C GLY A 154 -35.58 30.37 -10.73
N TRP A 155 -35.67 29.90 -11.97
CA TRP A 155 -36.77 30.25 -12.87
C TRP A 155 -37.64 29.02 -13.01
N GLY A 156 -38.62 28.94 -12.10
CA GLY A 156 -39.64 27.91 -12.10
C GLY A 156 -40.83 28.34 -11.26
N ARG A 157 -41.79 29.00 -11.92
CA ARG A 157 -43.19 29.27 -11.53
C ARG A 157 -43.44 30.41 -10.54
N GLY A 158 -43.86 31.53 -11.13
CA GLY A 158 -44.64 32.60 -10.52
C GLY A 158 -45.80 32.89 -11.46
N ASP A 159 -46.75 31.97 -11.41
CA ASP A 159 -48.03 31.98 -12.08
C ASP A 159 -48.86 33.14 -11.49
N ASP A 160 -49.57 33.86 -12.37
CA ASP A 160 -50.90 34.42 -12.13
C ASP A 160 -51.05 35.50 -11.04
N ASN A 161 -50.65 36.75 -11.32
CA ASN A 161 -51.47 37.88 -10.87
C ASN A 161 -51.27 39.15 -11.70
N HIS A 162 -51.95 39.23 -12.83
CA HIS A 162 -52.35 40.54 -13.35
C HIS A 162 -53.76 40.44 -13.91
N GLU A 163 -54.74 40.53 -13.02
CA GLU A 163 -56.13 40.74 -13.39
C GLU A 163 -56.26 42.08 -14.13
N HIS A 164 -56.42 42.00 -15.45
CA HIS A 164 -57.03 43.08 -16.23
C HIS A 164 -58.29 42.55 -16.91
N PHE A 165 -59.43 42.93 -16.37
CA PHE A 165 -60.76 42.60 -16.85
C PHE A 165 -61.09 43.29 -18.20
N GLY A 166 -61.29 42.48 -19.26
CA GLY A 166 -62.26 42.67 -20.38
C GLY A 166 -61.78 43.39 -21.66
N PRO A 167 -62.45 43.22 -22.84
CA PRO A 167 -63.75 42.54 -23.10
C PRO A 167 -63.67 41.37 -24.12
N PRO A 168 -64.79 40.64 -24.37
CA PRO A 168 -64.79 39.37 -25.11
C PRO A 168 -65.08 39.52 -26.62
N GLY A 169 -64.51 38.61 -27.40
CA GLY A 169 -64.98 38.27 -28.75
C GLY A 169 -64.05 38.67 -29.89
N LEU A 170 -64.19 37.95 -31.01
CA LEU A 170 -63.43 37.98 -32.27
C LEU A 170 -62.12 37.15 -32.17
N GLY A 171 -62.02 35.93 -32.68
CA GLY A 171 -62.58 35.39 -33.91
C GLY A 171 -61.61 35.64 -35.08
N CYS A 172 -60.42 35.05 -35.06
CA CYS A 172 -59.52 35.05 -36.21
C CYS A 172 -59.55 33.67 -36.87
N ARG A 173 -60.36 33.59 -37.92
CA ARG A 173 -60.50 32.48 -38.87
C ARG A 173 -59.30 32.51 -39.83
N ALA A 174 -59.08 31.39 -40.51
CA ALA A 174 -58.07 31.23 -41.56
C ALA A 174 -58.01 32.42 -42.54
N THR A 175 -56.79 32.66 -43.04
CA THR A 175 -56.35 33.67 -44.02
C THR A 175 -56.17 35.08 -43.49
N ASP A 176 -55.09 35.33 -42.74
CA ASP A 176 -54.39 36.61 -42.86
C ASP A 176 -52.89 36.49 -42.49
N SER A 177 -52.05 36.45 -43.53
CA SER A 177 -50.90 37.33 -43.70
C SER A 177 -50.03 37.70 -42.48
N CYS A 178 -49.27 36.74 -41.91
CA CYS A 178 -48.00 37.12 -41.28
C CYS A 178 -46.99 37.37 -42.42
N LYS A 179 -46.94 38.61 -42.90
CA LYS A 179 -45.87 39.10 -43.77
C LYS A 179 -44.65 39.37 -42.89
N ASP A 180 -43.71 38.43 -42.87
CA ASP A 180 -42.32 38.75 -42.62
C ASP A 180 -41.73 39.22 -43.96
N ASP A 181 -42.04 40.46 -44.32
CA ASP A 181 -41.40 41.17 -45.43
C ASP A 181 -40.15 41.87 -44.87
N ASP A 182 -38.99 41.21 -44.99
CA ASP A 182 -37.72 41.89 -45.27
C ASP A 182 -36.83 40.91 -46.06
N ASP A 183 -37.00 41.04 -47.38
CA ASP A 183 -36.32 40.38 -48.48
C ASP A 183 -34.85 40.84 -48.64
N ASP A 184 -34.09 39.99 -49.35
CA ASP A 184 -32.94 40.28 -50.21
C ASP A 184 -31.50 40.36 -49.62
N ARG A 185 -30.43 39.76 -50.21
CA ARG A 185 -30.22 38.77 -51.29
C ARG A 185 -28.70 38.47 -51.39
N VAL A 186 -28.33 37.18 -51.42
CA VAL A 186 -27.47 36.44 -52.39
C VAL A 186 -26.22 37.10 -53.03
N LEU A 187 -25.02 36.46 -52.93
CA LEU A 187 -24.24 35.83 -54.06
C LEU A 187 -22.76 35.43 -53.74
N SER A 188 -22.36 34.26 -54.28
CA SER A 188 -21.01 33.76 -54.68
C SER A 188 -20.07 33.17 -53.59
N ALA A 189 -19.92 31.85 -53.41
CA ALA A 189 -19.23 30.81 -54.22
C ALA A 189 -17.69 30.69 -54.03
N VAL A 190 -17.22 29.56 -53.44
CA VAL A 190 -16.11 28.63 -53.79
C VAL A 190 -16.29 27.42 -52.82
N GLY A 191 -16.70 26.20 -53.23
CA GLY A 191 -15.94 25.13 -53.91
C GLY A 191 -15.20 24.24 -52.88
N SER A 192 -15.26 22.90 -52.81
CA SER A 192 -15.81 21.83 -53.64
C SER A 192 -15.89 20.51 -52.86
N ARG A 193 -16.76 19.59 -53.31
CA ARG A 193 -16.96 18.20 -52.86
C ARG A 193 -15.97 17.21 -53.48
N HIS A 194 -15.87 16.03 -52.82
CA HIS A 194 -15.83 14.66 -53.37
C HIS A 194 -14.72 14.25 -54.37
N GLN A 195 -13.98 13.17 -54.07
CA GLN A 195 -14.22 11.84 -54.67
C GLN A 195 -13.34 10.72 -54.09
N ASP A 196 -13.98 9.56 -53.91
CA ASP A 196 -13.42 8.25 -53.58
C ASP A 196 -12.48 7.69 -54.65
N LYS A 197 -11.54 6.82 -54.25
CA LYS A 197 -11.31 5.51 -54.89
C LYS A 197 -10.27 4.66 -54.16
N ASP A 198 -10.67 3.43 -53.90
CA ASP A 198 -9.89 2.30 -53.43
C ASP A 198 -8.69 1.95 -54.33
N ASP A 199 -7.63 1.37 -53.75
CA ASP A 199 -6.97 0.13 -54.19
C ASP A 199 -5.65 -0.12 -53.41
N ALA A 200 -5.60 -1.25 -52.68
CA ALA A 200 -4.35 -1.92 -52.26
C ALA A 200 -3.83 -2.82 -53.44
N PRO A 201 -2.72 -3.62 -53.40
CA PRO A 201 -1.83 -4.00 -52.28
C PRO A 201 -0.31 -4.19 -52.62
N SER A 202 0.45 -4.71 -51.63
CA SER A 202 1.52 -5.74 -51.74
C SER A 202 3.03 -5.37 -51.73
N ALA A 203 3.66 -5.72 -50.61
CA ALA A 203 4.91 -6.48 -50.38
C ALA A 203 6.24 -6.19 -51.13
N HIS A 204 7.31 -5.96 -50.35
CA HIS A 204 8.69 -6.53 -50.37
C HIS A 204 9.64 -5.53 -49.67
N GLY A 205 10.63 -5.84 -48.83
CA GLY A 205 11.16 -7.08 -48.29
C GLY A 205 12.42 -6.81 -47.44
N ARG A 206 12.71 -7.74 -46.51
CA ARG A 206 14.01 -8.25 -46.01
C ARG A 206 15.12 -7.32 -45.48
N GLY A 207 15.50 -7.61 -44.22
CA GLY A 207 16.89 -7.82 -43.74
C GLY A 207 17.49 -6.66 -42.92
N ARG A 208 18.30 -6.85 -41.87
CA ARG A 208 19.13 -7.98 -41.47
C ARG A 208 19.42 -7.91 -39.97
N GLU A 209 19.47 -9.10 -39.39
CA GLU A 209 20.10 -9.44 -38.13
C GLU A 209 21.64 -9.34 -38.23
N GLN A 210 22.29 -8.82 -37.19
CA GLN A 210 23.71 -9.07 -36.91
C GLN A 210 23.91 -9.37 -35.44
N SER A 211 24.00 -10.67 -35.16
CA SER A 211 24.65 -11.27 -34.01
C SER A 211 26.16 -11.37 -34.28
N ARG A 212 26.99 -10.81 -33.38
CA ARG A 212 28.35 -11.25 -32.97
C ARG A 212 28.62 -10.56 -31.62
N GLY A 213 29.20 -11.13 -30.57
CA GLY A 213 29.85 -12.42 -30.37
C GLY A 213 30.52 -12.39 -28.98
N ARG A 214 30.75 -13.58 -28.43
CA ARG A 214 31.33 -13.89 -27.11
C ARG A 214 32.67 -13.19 -26.81
N ARG A 215 32.90 -12.90 -25.51
CA ARG A 215 34.03 -13.40 -24.71
C ARG A 215 33.62 -13.51 -23.26
#